data_AF-A0A976QQP4-F1
#
_entry.id   AF-A0A976QQP4-F1
#
_cell.length_a   1.000
_cell.length_b   1.000
_cell.length_c   1.000
_cell.angle_alpha   90.00
_cell.angle_beta   90.00
_cell.angle_gamma   90.00
#
_symmetry.space_group_name_H-M   'P 1'
#
loop_
_entity.id
_entity.type
_entity.pdbx_description
1 polymer ?
#
loop_
_entity_poly.entity_id
_entity_poly.type
_entity_poly.pdbx_seq_one_letter_code
_entity_poly.pdbx_strand_id
1 'polypeptide(L)'
;MKTRTKAEKTSHVALVEKRIAVELGYYDDEFIDYFVDSATQSPILSIVHYIRTVSIRMVADLFIESFNGQPVQFVNLGGGLDTLCFYLLKKHPNVTCYDTDLESQMKLKCELMSDHKIFTDLIPDLRLEDGLYTSRRYKMLPLDLSRTEDFQRLLDAGLSKEY
;
A
#
# COMPACT_ATOMS: atom_id res chain seq x y z
N MET A 1 -21.45 13.26 -2.86
CA MET A 1 -20.76 12.95 -4.13
C MET A 1 -19.54 13.86 -4.41
N LYS A 2 -19.65 15.21 -4.35
CA LYS A 2 -18.52 16.14 -4.62
C LYS A 2 -17.31 16.06 -3.67
N THR A 3 -17.47 15.57 -2.44
CA THR A 3 -16.39 15.51 -1.44
C THR A 3 -15.46 14.31 -1.64
N ARG A 4 -16.00 13.18 -2.12
CA ARG A 4 -15.25 11.92 -2.32
C ARG A 4 -14.22 12.05 -3.45
N THR A 5 -14.60 12.69 -4.55
CA THR A 5 -13.73 12.97 -5.70
C THR A 5 -12.56 13.90 -5.38
N LYS A 6 -12.59 14.62 -4.26
CA LYS A 6 -11.44 15.41 -3.79
C LYS A 6 -10.47 14.57 -2.96
N ALA A 7 -10.98 13.70 -2.10
CA ALA A 7 -10.16 12.81 -1.28
C ALA A 7 -9.39 11.78 -2.14
N GLU A 8 -10.04 11.22 -3.16
CA GLU A 8 -9.41 10.31 -4.13
C GLU A 8 -8.19 10.93 -4.85
N LYS A 9 -8.14 12.25 -4.98
CA LYS A 9 -7.05 12.95 -5.68
C LYS A 9 -5.83 13.22 -4.79
N THR A 10 -5.95 13.09 -3.47
CA THR A 10 -4.83 13.38 -2.57
C THR A 10 -3.80 12.25 -2.55
N SER A 11 -4.16 11.04 -2.98
CA SER A 11 -3.24 9.91 -3.12
C SER A 11 -2.10 10.24 -4.10
N HIS A 12 -2.43 10.79 -5.26
CA HIS A 12 -1.45 11.22 -6.26
C HIS A 12 -0.49 12.30 -5.71
N VAL A 13 -1.01 13.29 -4.97
CA VAL A 13 -0.17 14.33 -4.37
C VAL A 13 0.85 13.72 -3.40
N ALA A 14 0.41 12.84 -2.50
CA ALA A 14 1.31 12.17 -1.56
C ALA A 14 2.34 11.26 -2.27
N LEU A 15 1.97 10.69 -3.41
CA LEU A 15 2.83 9.78 -4.16
C LEU A 15 3.95 10.52 -4.91
N VAL A 16 3.64 11.65 -5.54
CA VAL A 16 4.64 12.52 -6.19
C VAL A 16 5.74 12.88 -5.18
N GLU A 17 5.34 13.28 -3.98
CA GLU A 17 6.26 13.68 -2.91
C GLU A 17 7.17 12.54 -2.45
N LYS A 18 6.60 11.34 -2.33
CA LYS A 18 7.33 10.11 -2.06
C LYS A 18 8.35 9.81 -3.16
N ARG A 19 7.93 9.87 -4.44
CA ARG A 19 8.81 9.62 -5.59
C ARG A 19 9.98 10.60 -5.62
N ILE A 20 9.74 11.89 -5.40
CA ILE A 20 10.82 12.88 -5.35
C ILE A 20 11.83 12.56 -4.25
N ALA A 21 11.36 12.17 -3.05
CA ALA A 21 12.26 11.78 -1.97
C ALA A 21 13.10 10.53 -2.30
N VAL A 22 12.56 9.59 -3.08
CA VAL A 22 13.32 8.44 -3.61
C VAL A 22 14.35 8.89 -4.65
N GLU A 23 13.98 9.76 -5.59
CA GLU A 23 14.88 10.30 -6.62
C GLU A 23 16.03 11.14 -6.03
N LEU A 24 15.78 11.81 -4.90
CA LEU A 24 16.82 12.52 -4.12
C LEU A 24 17.70 11.58 -3.28
N GLY A 25 17.42 10.28 -3.27
CA GLY A 25 18.18 9.28 -2.53
C GLY A 25 17.93 9.31 -1.02
N TYR A 26 16.80 9.86 -0.56
CA TYR A 26 16.50 9.88 0.87
C TYR A 26 16.12 8.49 1.40
N TYR A 27 15.47 7.65 0.58
CA TYR A 27 15.19 6.24 0.89
C TYR A 27 14.91 5.45 -0.38
N ASP A 28 14.97 4.12 -0.31
CA ASP A 28 14.72 3.24 -1.45
C ASP A 28 13.25 2.79 -1.53
N ASP A 29 12.69 2.84 -2.74
CA ASP A 29 11.39 2.27 -3.07
C ASP A 29 11.34 1.92 -4.56
N GLU A 30 11.55 0.65 -4.89
CA GLU A 30 11.54 0.18 -6.29
C GLU A 30 10.13 0.13 -6.90
N PHE A 31 9.08 0.27 -6.10
CA PHE A 31 7.70 0.17 -6.57
C PHE A 31 7.12 1.52 -6.96
N ILE A 32 7.66 2.62 -6.42
CA ILE A 32 7.07 3.96 -6.53
C ILE A 32 6.96 4.44 -7.98
N ASP A 33 7.92 4.07 -8.82
CA ASP A 33 8.03 4.52 -10.21
C ASP A 33 6.90 4.01 -11.11
N TYR A 34 6.21 2.94 -10.70
CA TYR A 34 5.10 2.34 -11.43
C TYR A 34 3.75 3.01 -11.14
N PHE A 35 3.67 3.87 -10.11
CA PHE A 35 2.40 4.44 -9.68
C PHE A 35 2.25 5.95 -9.95
N VAL A 36 3.34 6.66 -10.23
CA VAL A 36 3.33 8.11 -10.49
C VAL A 36 4.54 8.50 -11.30
N ASP A 37 4.43 9.50 -12.17
CA ASP A 37 5.55 10.08 -12.92
C ASP A 37 6.48 10.94 -12.04
N SER A 38 7.71 11.15 -12.51
CA SER A 38 8.71 12.02 -11.86
C SER A 38 8.24 13.48 -11.86
N ALA A 39 8.62 14.21 -10.82
CA ALA A 39 8.40 15.65 -10.74
C ALA A 39 9.54 16.31 -9.96
N THR A 40 9.52 17.64 -9.85
CA THR A 40 10.52 18.41 -9.09
C THR A 40 9.85 19.21 -7.99
N GLN A 41 10.46 19.27 -6.80
CA GLN A 41 9.93 20.03 -5.68
C GLN A 41 11.03 20.59 -4.77
N SER A 42 10.66 21.54 -3.88
CA SER A 42 11.50 22.06 -2.82
C SER A 42 12.05 20.93 -1.92
N PRO A 43 13.37 20.88 -1.65
CA PRO A 43 13.97 19.86 -0.80
C PRO A 43 13.36 19.73 0.60
N ILE A 44 12.85 20.83 1.17
CA ILE A 44 12.23 20.85 2.50
C ILE A 44 10.96 19.98 2.53
N LEU A 45 10.14 20.04 1.48
CA LEU A 45 8.90 19.25 1.42
C LEU A 45 9.20 17.75 1.24
N SER A 46 10.25 17.43 0.48
CA SER A 46 10.74 16.05 0.33
C SER A 46 11.25 15.46 1.65
N ILE A 47 11.87 16.27 2.53
CA ILE A 47 12.33 15.82 3.86
C ILE A 47 11.15 15.38 4.73
N VAL A 48 10.04 16.14 4.73
CA VAL A 48 8.86 15.78 5.53
C VAL A 48 8.27 14.44 5.08
N HIS A 49 8.21 14.20 3.77
CA HIS A 49 7.71 12.94 3.23
C HIS A 49 8.67 11.76 3.45
N TYR A 50 9.98 12.02 3.44
CA TYR A 50 10.99 11.06 3.88
C TYR A 50 10.77 10.66 5.33
N ILE A 51 10.72 11.63 6.26
CA ILE A 51 10.51 11.36 7.69
C ILE A 51 9.22 10.56 7.88
N ARG A 52 8.13 10.97 7.23
CA ARG A 52 6.85 10.24 7.28
C ARG A 52 7.00 8.78 6.85
N THR A 53 7.62 8.55 5.69
CA THR A 53 7.71 7.21 5.10
C THR A 53 8.61 6.30 5.92
N VAL A 54 9.81 6.77 6.28
CA VAL A 54 10.76 5.99 7.07
C VAL A 54 10.27 5.74 8.48
N SER A 55 9.59 6.71 9.11
CA SER A 55 9.02 6.49 10.46
C SER A 55 7.95 5.40 10.46
N ILE A 56 7.05 5.40 9.46
CA ILE A 56 6.01 4.36 9.36
C ILE A 56 6.64 3.00 9.08
N ARG A 57 7.61 2.92 8.16
CA ARG A 57 8.35 1.67 7.88
C ARG A 57 9.07 1.15 9.13
N MET A 58 9.76 2.02 9.86
CA MET A 58 10.46 1.67 11.11
C MET A 58 9.50 1.11 12.17
N VAL A 59 8.36 1.76 12.40
CA VAL A 59 7.38 1.29 13.38
C VAL A 59 6.77 -0.05 12.95
N ALA A 60 6.44 -0.20 11.67
CA ALA A 60 5.92 -1.45 11.14
C ALA A 60 6.94 -2.60 11.28
N ASP A 61 8.20 -2.35 10.93
CA ASP A 61 9.29 -3.31 11.08
C ASP A 61 9.47 -3.75 12.53
N LEU A 62 9.60 -2.79 13.46
CA LEU A 62 9.74 -3.09 14.89
C LEU A 62 8.57 -3.92 15.42
N PHE A 63 7.35 -3.59 15.00
CA PHE A 63 6.16 -4.35 15.38
C PHE A 63 6.24 -5.78 14.85
N ILE A 64 6.45 -5.97 13.54
CA ILE A 64 6.48 -7.30 12.91
C ILE A 64 7.61 -8.16 13.49
N GLU A 65 8.80 -7.58 13.67
CA GLU A 65 9.98 -8.28 14.20
C GLU A 65 9.76 -8.75 15.65
N SER A 66 8.96 -8.02 16.44
CA SER A 66 8.64 -8.40 17.83
C SER A 66 7.87 -9.73 17.95
N PHE A 67 7.23 -10.19 16.88
CA PHE A 67 6.52 -11.48 16.83
C PHE A 67 7.44 -12.68 16.53
N ASN A 68 8.75 -12.47 16.36
CA ASN A 68 9.75 -13.54 16.18
C ASN A 68 9.36 -14.58 15.11
N GLY A 69 8.89 -14.10 13.96
CA GLY A 69 8.50 -14.93 12.82
C GLY A 69 7.09 -15.53 12.89
N GLN A 70 6.32 -15.29 13.96
CA GLN A 70 4.90 -15.65 13.98
C GLN A 70 4.12 -14.84 12.93
N PRO A 71 3.02 -15.38 12.37
CA PRO A 71 2.22 -14.68 11.37
C PRO A 71 1.72 -13.32 11.87
N VAL A 72 1.84 -12.29 11.03
CA VAL A 72 1.36 -10.93 11.30
C VAL A 72 0.44 -10.48 10.17
N GLN A 73 -0.68 -9.86 10.52
CA GLN A 73 -1.62 -9.29 9.56
C GLN A 73 -1.51 -7.76 9.60
N PHE A 74 -1.24 -7.14 8.45
CA PHE A 74 -1.14 -5.69 8.30
C PHE A 74 -2.30 -5.18 7.46
N VAL A 75 -3.05 -4.20 7.95
CA VAL A 75 -4.17 -3.58 7.22
C VAL A 75 -3.83 -2.13 6.91
N ASN A 76 -3.70 -1.81 5.62
CA ASN A 76 -3.48 -0.46 5.12
C ASN A 76 -4.84 0.21 4.83
N LEU A 77 -5.28 1.08 5.74
CA LEU A 77 -6.57 1.78 5.67
C LEU A 77 -6.44 3.10 4.90
N GLY A 78 -7.15 3.25 3.78
CA GLY A 78 -7.02 4.44 2.94
C GLY A 78 -5.64 4.51 2.27
N GLY A 79 -5.15 3.34 1.83
CA GLY A 79 -3.80 3.17 1.32
C GLY A 79 -3.57 3.82 -0.05
N GLY A 80 -4.63 4.08 -0.83
CA GLY A 80 -4.54 4.60 -2.19
C GLY A 80 -3.47 3.88 -3.01
N LEU A 81 -2.53 4.65 -3.56
CA LEU A 81 -1.40 4.16 -4.34
C LEU A 81 -0.12 3.92 -3.51
N ASP A 82 -0.19 3.85 -2.18
CA ASP A 82 0.97 3.62 -1.31
C ASP A 82 1.64 2.27 -1.61
N THR A 83 2.96 2.23 -1.50
CA THR A 83 3.85 1.08 -1.73
C THR A 83 4.21 0.32 -0.45
N LEU A 84 3.74 0.76 0.72
CA LEU A 84 4.10 0.17 2.02
C LEU A 84 3.85 -1.35 2.10
N CYS A 85 2.72 -1.85 1.57
CA CYS A 85 2.45 -3.28 1.54
C CYS A 85 3.53 -4.05 0.77
N PHE A 86 4.01 -3.53 -0.37
CA PHE A 86 5.07 -4.18 -1.15
C PHE A 86 6.41 -4.18 -0.41
N TYR A 87 6.74 -3.07 0.26
CA TYR A 87 7.91 -2.99 1.16
C TYR A 87 7.84 -4.08 2.24
N LEU A 88 6.71 -4.21 2.94
CA LEU A 88 6.53 -5.18 4.01
C LEU A 88 6.57 -6.63 3.49
N LEU A 89 5.93 -6.90 2.35
CA LEU A 89 5.93 -8.24 1.74
C LEU A 89 7.30 -8.70 1.27
N LYS A 90 8.13 -7.75 0.81
CA LYS A 90 9.51 -8.02 0.38
C LYS A 90 10.41 -8.30 1.58
N LYS A 91 10.26 -7.52 2.66
CA LYS A 91 11.13 -7.61 3.83
C LYS A 91 10.74 -8.72 4.80
N HIS A 92 9.43 -8.97 4.97
CA HIS A 92 8.90 -9.85 6.02
C HIS A 92 8.09 -11.02 5.43
N PRO A 93 8.60 -12.26 5.47
CA PRO A 93 7.91 -13.42 4.89
C PRO A 93 6.67 -13.85 5.67
N ASN A 94 6.59 -13.51 6.96
CA ASN A 94 5.49 -13.85 7.87
C ASN A 94 4.33 -12.84 7.85
N VAL A 95 4.36 -11.84 6.96
CA VAL A 95 3.31 -10.81 6.87
C VAL A 95 2.30 -11.14 5.78
N THR A 96 1.02 -10.95 6.11
CA THR A 96 -0.10 -10.84 5.16
C THR A 96 -0.61 -9.40 5.17
N CYS A 97 -0.64 -8.75 4.01
CA CYS A 97 -1.11 -7.38 3.82
C CYS A 97 -2.53 -7.34 3.23
N TYR A 98 -3.37 -6.49 3.81
CA TYR A 98 -4.68 -6.10 3.31
C TYR A 98 -4.60 -4.63 2.90
N ASP A 99 -4.69 -4.36 1.61
CA ASP A 99 -4.60 -3.01 1.05
C ASP A 99 -6.00 -2.51 0.71
N THR A 100 -6.40 -1.41 1.32
CA THR A 100 -7.80 -0.99 1.28
C THR A 100 -7.96 0.49 0.99
N ASP A 101 -8.91 0.81 0.12
CA ASP A 101 -9.36 2.17 -0.18
C ASP A 101 -10.73 2.10 -0.87
N LEU A 102 -11.25 3.22 -1.33
CA LEU A 102 -12.40 3.27 -2.22
C LEU A 102 -12.15 2.43 -3.48
N GLU A 103 -13.22 1.83 -4.00
CA GLU A 103 -13.16 0.93 -5.16
C GLU A 103 -12.48 1.56 -6.38
N SER A 104 -12.71 2.85 -6.62
CA SER A 104 -12.07 3.63 -7.68
C SER A 104 -10.55 3.65 -7.54
N GLN A 105 -10.02 3.83 -6.33
CA GLN A 105 -8.59 3.85 -6.05
C GLN A 105 -7.97 2.46 -6.16
N MET A 106 -8.67 1.42 -5.69
CA MET A 106 -8.20 0.04 -5.80
C MET A 106 -8.12 -0.42 -7.25
N LYS A 107 -9.10 -0.05 -8.09
CA LYS A 107 -9.06 -0.33 -9.54
C LYS A 107 -7.92 0.41 -10.23
N LEU A 108 -7.74 1.71 -9.96
CA LEU A 108 -6.62 2.48 -10.50
C LEU A 108 -5.27 1.85 -10.12
N LYS A 109 -5.12 1.41 -8.87
CA LYS A 109 -3.90 0.72 -8.43
C LYS A 109 -3.68 -0.59 -9.18
N CYS A 110 -4.73 -1.38 -9.43
CA CYS A 110 -4.62 -2.60 -10.25
C CYS A 110 -4.19 -2.28 -11.69
N GLU A 111 -4.78 -1.24 -12.30
CA GLU A 111 -4.40 -0.80 -13.65
C GLU A 111 -2.91 -0.42 -13.72
N LEU A 112 -2.42 0.34 -12.72
CA LEU A 112 -1.01 0.75 -12.63
C LEU A 112 -0.05 -0.41 -12.32
N MET A 113 -0.54 -1.48 -11.68
CA MET A 113 0.25 -2.70 -11.45
C MET A 113 0.30 -3.63 -12.66
N SER A 114 -0.63 -3.50 -13.60
CA SER A 114 -0.77 -4.42 -14.73
C SER A 114 0.51 -4.51 -15.55
N ASP A 115 0.82 -5.72 -16.02
CA ASP A 115 1.94 -6.01 -16.93
C ASP A 115 3.36 -5.72 -16.38
N HIS A 116 3.48 -5.37 -15.10
CA HIS A 116 4.78 -5.15 -14.45
C HIS A 116 5.22 -6.37 -13.64
N LYS A 117 6.28 -7.04 -14.14
CA LYS A 117 6.83 -8.26 -13.54
C LYS A 117 7.26 -8.11 -12.08
N ILE A 118 7.65 -6.91 -11.65
CA ILE A 118 8.10 -6.67 -10.27
C ILE A 118 7.06 -7.10 -9.23
N PHE A 119 5.76 -6.95 -9.52
CA PHE A 119 4.69 -7.35 -8.62
C PHE A 119 4.48 -8.87 -8.64
N THR A 120 4.59 -9.52 -9.80
CA THR A 120 4.49 -10.99 -9.90
C THR A 120 5.74 -11.71 -9.38
N ASP A 121 6.90 -11.07 -9.46
CA ASP A 121 8.14 -11.60 -8.89
C ASP A 121 8.11 -11.50 -7.36
N LEU A 122 7.56 -10.41 -6.81
CA LEU A 122 7.33 -10.24 -5.38
C LEU A 122 6.23 -11.17 -4.83
N ILE A 123 5.13 -11.34 -5.59
CA ILE A 123 3.93 -12.08 -5.20
C ILE A 123 3.63 -13.13 -6.28
N PRO A 124 4.31 -14.31 -6.26
CA PRO A 124 4.20 -15.29 -7.35
C PRO A 124 2.81 -15.90 -7.55
N ASP A 125 1.96 -15.87 -6.52
CA ASP A 125 0.58 -16.34 -6.56
C ASP A 125 -0.45 -15.21 -6.72
N LEU A 126 -0.03 -14.03 -7.18
CA LEU A 126 -0.89 -12.89 -7.48
C LEU A 126 -1.88 -13.23 -8.59
N ARG A 127 -3.16 -13.00 -8.33
CA ARG A 127 -4.28 -13.27 -9.23
C ARG A 127 -5.20 -12.08 -9.28
N LEU A 128 -5.82 -11.84 -10.42
CA LEU A 128 -6.88 -10.85 -10.56
C LEU A 128 -8.22 -11.56 -10.39
N GLU A 129 -8.96 -11.22 -9.33
CA GLU A 129 -10.29 -11.75 -9.02
C GLU A 129 -11.25 -10.57 -8.89
N ASP A 130 -12.37 -10.60 -9.62
CA ASP A 130 -13.36 -9.51 -9.66
C ASP A 130 -12.77 -8.11 -9.92
N GLY A 131 -11.68 -8.05 -10.70
CA GLY A 131 -10.99 -6.80 -11.06
C GLY A 131 -10.06 -6.25 -9.98
N LEU A 132 -9.76 -7.03 -8.93
CA LEU A 132 -8.83 -6.66 -7.87
C LEU A 132 -7.77 -7.74 -7.65
N TYR A 133 -6.56 -7.34 -7.29
CA TYR A 133 -5.50 -8.31 -7.04
C TYR A 133 -5.63 -8.98 -5.67
N THR A 134 -5.41 -10.30 -5.66
CA THR A 134 -5.43 -11.14 -4.47
C THR A 134 -4.36 -12.23 -4.57
N SER A 135 -3.91 -12.71 -3.42
CA SER A 135 -2.94 -13.79 -3.24
C SER A 135 -3.05 -14.32 -1.80
N ARG A 136 -2.19 -15.26 -1.42
CA ARG A 136 -2.10 -15.72 -0.03
C ARG A 136 -1.66 -14.63 0.94
N ARG A 137 -0.73 -13.75 0.53
CA ARG A 137 -0.12 -12.74 1.43
C ARG A 137 -0.48 -11.29 1.10
N TYR A 138 -1.17 -11.02 0.00
CA TYR A 138 -1.60 -9.68 -0.41
C TYR A 138 -3.03 -9.71 -0.90
N LYS A 139 -3.89 -8.87 -0.31
CA LYS A 139 -5.31 -8.79 -0.65
C LYS A 139 -5.71 -7.33 -0.85
N MET A 140 -6.18 -6.98 -2.04
CA MET A 140 -6.80 -5.68 -2.30
C MET A 140 -8.31 -5.75 -2.05
N LEU A 141 -8.84 -4.82 -1.27
CA LEU A 141 -10.25 -4.81 -0.91
C LEU A 141 -10.82 -3.39 -1.00
N PRO A 142 -11.99 -3.21 -1.65
CA PRO A 142 -12.67 -1.94 -1.60
C PRO A 142 -13.26 -1.77 -0.20
N LEU A 143 -12.97 -0.66 0.47
CA LEU A 143 -13.44 -0.34 1.82
C LEU A 143 -13.66 1.17 1.97
N ASP A 144 -14.91 1.58 2.18
CA ASP A 144 -15.24 2.96 2.52
C ASP A 144 -15.14 3.15 4.05
N LEU A 145 -14.13 3.90 4.51
CA LEU A 145 -13.89 4.12 5.95
C LEU A 145 -15.05 4.83 6.67
N SER A 146 -15.98 5.44 5.94
CA SER A 146 -17.21 6.02 6.51
C SER A 146 -18.31 5.00 6.77
N ARG A 147 -18.14 3.76 6.31
CA ARG A 147 -19.12 2.68 6.36
C ARG A 147 -18.58 1.51 7.17
N THR A 148 -18.99 1.41 8.43
CA THR A 148 -18.50 0.37 9.35
C THR A 148 -18.78 -1.05 8.86
N GLU A 149 -19.84 -1.24 8.08
CA GLU A 149 -20.19 -2.52 7.47
C GLU A 149 -19.15 -3.02 6.47
N ASP A 150 -18.39 -2.13 5.82
CA ASP A 150 -17.38 -2.53 4.83
C ASP A 150 -16.19 -3.26 5.49
N PHE A 151 -15.97 -3.10 6.80
CA PHE A 151 -14.93 -3.84 7.54
C PHE A 151 -15.21 -5.35 7.60
N GLN A 152 -16.44 -5.80 7.38
CA GLN A 152 -16.75 -7.23 7.26
C GLN A 152 -15.98 -7.86 6.09
N ARG A 153 -15.70 -7.10 5.02
CA ARG A 153 -14.92 -7.57 3.86
C ARG A 153 -13.51 -8.01 4.22
N LEU A 154 -12.90 -7.39 5.24
CA LEU A 154 -11.59 -7.82 5.74
C LEU A 154 -11.68 -9.23 6.31
N LEU A 155 -12.70 -9.51 7.12
CA LEU A 155 -12.94 -10.82 7.74
C LEU A 155 -13.27 -11.87 6.69
N ASP A 156 -14.12 -11.52 5.71
CA ASP A 156 -14.48 -12.40 4.59
C ASP A 156 -13.25 -12.71 3.72
N ALA A 157 -12.34 -11.76 3.60
CA ALA A 157 -11.03 -11.93 2.98
C ALA A 157 -10.03 -12.67 3.89
N GLY A 158 -10.44 -13.18 5.04
CA GLY A 158 -9.63 -14.01 5.92
C GLY A 158 -8.76 -13.25 6.92
N LEU A 159 -9.04 -11.96 7.19
CA LEU A 159 -8.45 -11.30 8.37
C LEU A 159 -8.92 -12.04 9.63
N SER A 160 -7.98 -12.70 10.30
CA SER A 160 -8.26 -13.42 11.54
C SER A 160 -8.35 -12.47 12.74
N LYS A 161 -9.32 -12.71 13.61
CA LYS A 161 -9.42 -12.07 14.95
C LYS A 161 -8.64 -12.84 16.01
N GLU A 162 -8.29 -14.08 15.72
CA GLU A 162 -7.60 -15.00 16.62
C GLU A 162 -6.13 -15.12 16.20
N TYR A 163 -5.25 -15.00 17.20
CA TYR A 163 -3.81 -15.25 17.10
C TYR A 163 -3.44 -16.31 18.14
#